data_AF-A0A4Y8BS75-F1
#
_entry.id   AF-A0A4Y8BS75-F1
#
_cell.length_a   1.000
_cell.length_b   1.000
_cell.length_c   1.000
_cell.angle_alpha   90.00
_cell.angle_beta   90.00
_cell.angle_gamma   90.00
#
_symmetry.space_group_name_H-M   'P 1'
#
loop_
_entity.id
_entity.type
_entity.pdbx_description
1 polymer ?
#
loop_
_entity_poly.entity_id
_entity_poly.type
_entity_poly.pdbx_seq_one_letter_code
_entity_poly.pdbx_strand_id
1 'polypeptide(L)'
;MKTKYETVLKVKKRQLDNAENNLNKARARQMEHEKAYVLAKQECEQFSLPKSGSIELLKSNLTIIDIARSVKNEALRKVELSKKEMVHYQHLYKKAHLDYEKMKYLQSEELKKIQIQLKKSEEKFIDELAVSRYFMEKIND
;
A
#
# COMPACT_ATOMS: atom_id res chain seq x y z
N MET A 1 -20.49 -16.67 -13.89
CA MET A 1 -19.74 -17.80 -13.31
C MET A 1 -18.87 -17.30 -12.18
N LYS A 2 -19.02 -17.82 -10.96
CA LYS A 2 -18.10 -17.53 -9.85
C LYS A 2 -16.87 -18.41 -10.03
N THR A 3 -15.68 -17.81 -10.15
CA THR A 3 -14.43 -18.57 -10.26
C THR A 3 -13.96 -19.01 -8.88
N LYS A 4 -13.24 -20.13 -8.78
CA LYS A 4 -12.73 -20.63 -7.49
C LYS A 4 -11.79 -19.60 -6.83
N TYR A 5 -11.13 -18.78 -7.63
CA TYR A 5 -10.20 -17.74 -7.19
C TYR A 5 -10.86 -16.40 -6.84
N GLU A 6 -12.16 -16.18 -7.13
CA GLU A 6 -12.78 -14.87 -6.94
C GLU A 6 -12.84 -14.46 -5.45
N THR A 7 -13.09 -15.42 -4.56
CA THR A 7 -13.11 -15.20 -3.11
C THR A 7 -11.72 -14.88 -2.59
N VAL A 8 -10.71 -15.63 -3.04
CA VAL A 8 -9.31 -15.43 -2.68
C VAL A 8 -8.79 -14.08 -3.19
N LEU A 9 -9.17 -13.70 -4.42
CA LEU A 9 -8.80 -12.42 -5.02
C LEU A 9 -9.37 -11.25 -4.23
N LYS A 10 -10.63 -11.33 -3.77
CA LYS A 10 -11.24 -10.30 -2.91
C LYS A 10 -10.49 -10.14 -1.58
N VAL A 11 -10.10 -11.26 -0.95
CA VAL A 11 -9.31 -11.22 0.28
C VAL A 11 -7.93 -10.59 0.03
N LYS A 12 -7.26 -10.96 -1.06
CA LYS A 12 -5.95 -10.41 -1.43
C LYS A 12 -6.01 -8.94 -1.80
N LYS A 13 -7.08 -8.50 -2.47
CA LYS A 13 -7.33 -7.08 -2.74
C LYS A 13 -7.48 -6.30 -1.43
N ARG A 14 -8.29 -6.79 -0.50
CA ARG A 14 -8.44 -6.17 0.82
C ARG A 14 -7.11 -6.09 1.59
N GLN A 15 -6.26 -7.11 1.48
CA GLN A 15 -4.92 -7.10 2.07
C GLN A 15 -4.02 -6.04 1.43
N LEU A 16 -4.08 -5.87 0.10
CA LEU A 16 -3.37 -4.82 -0.63
C LEU A 16 -3.85 -3.43 -0.20
N ASP A 17 -5.16 -3.19 -0.18
CA ASP A 17 -5.75 -1.92 0.24
C ASP A 17 -5.35 -1.55 1.68
N ASN A 18 -5.34 -2.54 2.59
CA ASN A 18 -4.87 -2.36 3.96
C ASN A 18 -3.38 -2.01 4.03
N ALA A 19 -2.54 -2.67 3.22
CA ALA A 19 -1.10 -2.39 3.16
C ALA A 19 -0.83 -0.99 2.61
N GLU A 20 -1.58 -0.56 1.60
CA GLU A 20 -1.51 0.79 1.03
C GLU A 20 -1.93 1.85 2.04
N ASN A 21 -3.04 1.64 2.75
CA ASN A 21 -3.48 2.53 3.81
C ASN A 21 -2.44 2.66 4.93
N ASN A 22 -1.79 1.56 5.32
CA ASN A 22 -0.73 1.59 6.32
C ASN A 22 0.51 2.35 5.83
N LEU A 23 0.90 2.16 4.57
CA LEU A 23 2.00 2.90 3.95
C LEU A 23 1.70 4.40 3.90
N ASN A 24 0.47 4.79 3.55
CA ASN A 24 0.05 6.19 3.51
C ASN A 24 0.05 6.82 4.90
N LYS A 25 -0.42 6.11 5.94
CA LYS A 25 -0.31 6.55 7.33
C LYS A 25 1.15 6.73 7.76
N ALA A 26 2.04 5.79 7.41
CA ALA A 26 3.46 5.90 7.72
C ALA A 26 4.12 7.10 7.02
N ARG A 27 3.76 7.38 5.76
CA ARG A 27 4.22 8.57 5.03
C ARG A 27 3.75 9.87 5.68
N ALA A 28 2.49 9.91 6.12
CA ALA A 28 1.96 11.07 6.83
C ALA A 28 2.72 11.33 8.14
N ARG A 29 2.98 10.28 8.93
CA ARG A 29 3.80 10.37 10.16
C ARG A 29 5.23 10.84 9.88
N GLN A 30 5.87 10.32 8.83
CA GLN A 30 7.21 10.75 8.41
C GLN A 30 7.24 12.25 8.12
N MET A 31 6.27 12.74 7.35
CA MET A 31 6.17 14.15 7.00
C MET A 31 5.95 15.03 8.23
N GLU A 32 5.13 14.58 9.17
CA GLU A 32 4.89 15.29 10.43
C GLU A 32 6.17 15.37 11.29
N HIS A 33 6.89 14.26 11.42
CA HIS A 33 8.17 14.24 12.16
C HIS A 33 9.24 15.09 11.48
N GLU A 34 9.31 15.11 10.15
CA GLU A 34 10.23 15.99 9.43
C GLU A 34 9.90 17.46 9.65
N LYS A 35 8.62 17.84 9.62
CA LYS A 35 8.18 19.21 9.96
C LYS A 35 8.55 19.56 11.40
N ALA A 36 8.29 18.68 12.36
CA ALA A 36 8.64 18.90 13.76
C ALA A 36 10.15 19.06 13.95
N TYR A 37 10.97 18.27 13.23
CA TYR A 37 12.42 18.41 13.26
C TYR A 37 12.89 19.76 12.68
N VAL A 38 12.31 20.21 11.56
CA VAL A 38 12.63 21.51 10.97
C VAL A 38 12.31 22.65 11.95
N LEU A 39 11.14 22.61 12.60
CA LEU A 39 10.76 23.59 13.60
C LEU A 39 11.73 23.58 14.80
N ALA A 40 12.00 22.40 15.38
CA ALA A 40 12.94 22.26 16.49
C ALA A 40 14.36 22.72 16.13
N LYS A 41 14.78 22.51 14.88
CA LYS A 41 16.06 23.01 14.37
C LYS A 41 16.08 24.54 14.30
N GLN A 42 15.03 25.16 13.78
CA GLN A 42 14.90 26.63 13.70
C GLN A 42 14.88 27.26 15.09
N GLU A 43 14.11 26.71 16.03
CA GLU A 43 14.10 27.15 17.43
C GLU A 43 15.49 27.04 18.07
N CYS A 44 16.18 25.92 17.84
CA CYS A 44 17.54 25.73 18.35
C CYS A 44 18.55 26.75 17.79
N GLU A 45 18.37 27.20 16.55
CA GLU A 45 19.22 28.21 15.90
C GLU A 45 18.92 29.65 16.37
N GLN A 46 17.71 29.91 16.87
CA GLN A 46 17.34 31.21 17.42
C GLN A 46 17.99 31.49 18.79
N PHE A 47 18.33 30.45 19.56
CA PHE A 47 19.03 30.62 20.83
C PHE A 47 20.50 30.98 20.60
N SER A 48 20.88 32.20 21.00
CA SER A 48 22.26 32.67 21.01
C SER A 48 22.72 32.99 22.42
N LEU A 49 24.02 32.83 22.67
CA LEU A 49 24.60 33.15 23.97
C LEU A 49 24.60 34.68 24.18
N PRO A 50 24.24 35.16 25.39
CA PRO A 50 24.31 36.58 25.70
C PRO A 50 25.77 37.04 25.64
N LYS A 51 26.03 38.14 24.92
CA LYS A 51 27.38 38.73 24.80
C LYS A 51 27.80 39.54 26.04
N SER A 52 26.84 39.86 26.92
CA SER A 52 27.03 40.63 28.15
C SER A 52 25.89 40.32 29.14
N GLY A 53 26.17 40.34 30.45
CA GLY A 53 25.15 40.13 31.48
C GLY A 53 25.67 39.47 32.76
N SER A 54 24.77 39.10 33.67
CA SER A 54 25.09 38.33 34.89
C SER A 54 25.42 36.87 34.58
N ILE A 55 26.24 36.25 35.41
CA ILE A 55 26.57 34.81 35.39
C ILE A 55 25.29 33.96 35.52
N GLU A 56 24.28 34.40 36.29
CA GLU A 56 23.01 33.66 36.40
C GLU A 56 22.27 33.59 35.06
N LEU A 57 22.27 34.70 34.31
CA LEU A 57 21.67 34.78 32.98
C LEU A 57 22.40 33.90 31.97
N LEU A 58 23.72 33.79 32.09
CA LEU A 58 24.51 32.88 31.25
C LEU A 58 24.15 31.42 31.54
N LYS A 59 24.06 31.03 32.81
CA LYS A 59 23.69 29.66 33.21
C LYS A 59 22.29 29.28 32.73
N SER A 60 21.30 30.17 32.87
CA SER A 60 19.94 29.88 32.39
C SER A 60 19.85 29.78 30.87
N ASN A 61 20.61 30.57 30.11
CA ASN A 61 20.65 30.44 28.66
C ASN A 61 21.33 29.14 28.21
N LEU A 62 22.40 28.72 28.91
CA LEU A 62 23.05 27.44 28.63
C LEU A 62 22.09 26.26 28.84
N THR A 63 21.31 26.26 29.93
CA THR A 63 20.33 25.19 30.17
C THR A 63 19.24 25.18 29.10
N ILE A 64 18.76 26.34 28.66
CA ILE A 64 17.77 26.45 27.57
C ILE A 64 18.36 25.91 26.25
N ILE A 65 19.60 26.26 25.91
CA ILE A 65 20.29 25.77 24.71
C ILE A 65 20.43 24.24 24.75
N ASP A 66 20.81 23.68 25.90
CA ASP A 66 20.96 22.23 26.04
C ASP A 66 19.61 21.50 25.93
N ILE A 67 18.54 22.06 26.50
CA ILE A 67 17.17 21.55 26.31
C ILE A 67 16.79 21.61 24.82
N ALA A 68 17.00 22.73 24.14
CA ALA A 68 16.67 22.89 22.72
C ALA A 68 17.44 21.89 21.84
N ARG A 69 18.73 21.65 22.14
CA ARG A 69 19.54 20.62 21.47
C ARG A 69 19.00 19.22 21.73
N SER A 70 18.59 18.92 22.96
CA SER A 70 17.99 17.63 23.31
C SER A 70 16.69 17.39 22.53
N VAL A 71 15.80 18.39 22.48
CA VAL A 71 14.54 18.34 21.72
C VAL A 71 14.81 18.12 20.22
N LYS A 72 15.76 18.85 19.65
CA LYS A 72 16.18 18.68 18.24
C LYS A 72 16.67 17.24 17.98
N ASN A 73 17.50 16.71 18.86
CA ASN A 73 18.04 15.36 18.72
C ASN A 73 16.96 14.28 18.88
N GLU A 74 15.98 14.48 19.76
CA GLU A 74 14.84 13.59 19.89
C GLU A 74 13.96 13.62 18.63
N ALA A 75 13.69 14.81 18.08
CA ALA A 75 12.96 14.95 16.83
C ALA A 75 13.69 14.25 15.66
N LEU A 76 15.02 14.35 15.59
CA LEU A 76 15.82 13.62 14.60
C LEU A 76 15.69 12.09 14.75
N ARG A 77 15.75 11.57 15.99
CA ARG A 77 15.55 10.14 16.24
C ARG A 77 14.17 9.67 15.80
N LYS A 78 13.12 10.47 16.02
CA LYS A 78 11.75 10.16 15.55
C LYS A 78 11.70 10.07 14.03
N VAL A 79 12.32 11.00 13.30
CA VAL A 79 12.43 10.99 11.83
C VAL A 79 13.14 9.74 11.33
N GLU A 80 14.24 9.33 11.97
CA GLU A 80 14.98 8.13 11.58
C GLU A 80 14.16 6.85 11.84
N LEU A 81 13.45 6.79 12.96
CA LEU A 81 12.59 5.66 13.30
C LEU A 81 11.44 5.53 12.30
N SER A 82 10.73 6.62 12.00
CA SER A 82 9.63 6.60 11.03
C SER A 82 10.11 6.31 9.61
N LYS A 83 11.36 6.65 9.26
CA LYS A 83 11.96 6.26 7.98
C LYS A 83 12.15 4.74 7.89
N LYS A 84 12.60 4.09 8.97
CA LYS A 84 12.70 2.62 9.05
C LYS A 84 11.32 1.97 8.96
N GLU A 85 10.32 2.52 9.65
CA GLU A 85 8.93 2.05 9.55
C GLU A 85 8.40 2.15 8.11
N MET A 86 8.65 3.27 7.42
CA MET A 86 8.24 3.46 6.03
C MET A 86 8.80 2.37 5.11
N VAL A 87 10.09 2.05 5.26
CA VAL A 87 10.73 0.96 4.49
C VAL A 87 10.05 -0.38 4.78
N HIS A 88 9.72 -0.66 6.04
CA HIS A 88 9.00 -1.88 6.42
C HIS A 88 7.62 -1.97 5.75
N TYR A 89 6.82 -0.90 5.81
CA TYR A 89 5.51 -0.88 5.17
C TYR A 89 5.59 -0.93 3.64
N GLN A 90 6.63 -0.34 3.04
CA GLN A 90 6.87 -0.44 1.61
C GLN A 90 7.16 -1.88 1.18
N HIS A 91 7.92 -2.62 1.98
CA HIS A 91 8.16 -4.05 1.75
C HIS A 91 6.86 -4.86 1.85
N LEU A 92 6.05 -4.61 2.88
CA LEU A 92 4.76 -5.27 3.05
C LEU A 92 3.81 -5.00 1.87
N TYR A 93 3.74 -3.76 1.41
CA TYR A 93 2.97 -3.38 0.23
C TYR A 93 3.44 -4.13 -1.01
N LYS A 94 4.76 -4.15 -1.27
CA LYS A 94 5.33 -4.86 -2.43
C LYS A 94 4.99 -6.35 -2.41
N LYS A 95 5.06 -6.99 -1.23
CA LYS A 95 4.68 -8.40 -1.06
C LYS A 95 3.19 -8.62 -1.33
N ALA A 96 2.31 -7.80 -0.74
CA ALA A 96 0.86 -7.90 -0.96
C ALA A 96 0.47 -7.67 -2.43
N HIS A 97 1.14 -6.73 -3.10
CA HIS A 97 0.93 -6.43 -4.51
C HIS A 97 1.33 -7.61 -5.41
N LEU A 98 2.49 -8.23 -5.17
CA LEU A 98 2.93 -9.41 -5.91
C LEU A 98 1.95 -10.58 -5.72
N ASP A 99 1.48 -10.82 -4.50
CA ASP A 99 0.50 -11.87 -4.22
C ASP A 99 -0.83 -11.64 -4.96
N TYR A 100 -1.30 -10.39 -4.98
CA TYR A 100 -2.53 -10.02 -5.69
C TYR A 100 -2.40 -10.25 -7.20
N GLU A 101 -1.30 -9.80 -7.81
CA GLU A 101 -1.06 -9.98 -9.25
C GLU A 101 -0.92 -11.45 -9.64
N LYS A 102 -0.26 -12.28 -8.81
CA LYS A 102 -0.21 -13.73 -9.02
C LYS A 102 -1.59 -14.36 -9.04
N MET A 103 -2.46 -14.01 -8.08
CA MET A 103 -3.82 -14.55 -8.03
C MET A 103 -4.67 -14.07 -9.20
N LYS A 104 -4.51 -12.80 -9.61
CA LYS A 104 -5.19 -12.24 -10.77
C LYS A 104 -4.81 -12.95 -12.06
N TYR A 105 -3.52 -13.28 -12.21
CA TYR A 105 -3.03 -14.06 -13.33
C TYR A 105 -3.67 -15.46 -13.37
N LEU A 106 -3.68 -16.20 -12.26
CA LEU A 106 -4.31 -17.52 -12.17
C LEU A 106 -5.81 -17.49 -12.50
N GLN A 107 -6.53 -16.48 -12.00
CA GLN A 107 -7.94 -16.28 -12.34
C GLN A 107 -8.14 -16.07 -13.85
N SER A 108 -7.26 -15.28 -14.47
CA SER A 108 -7.34 -15.03 -15.92
C SER A 108 -7.12 -16.30 -16.75
N GLU A 109 -6.23 -17.19 -16.31
CA GLU A 109 -6.03 -18.49 -16.97
C GLU A 109 -7.23 -19.41 -16.81
N GLU A 110 -7.87 -19.45 -15.63
CA GLU A 110 -9.09 -20.22 -15.40
C GLU A 110 -10.23 -19.73 -16.29
N LEU A 111 -10.42 -18.41 -16.38
CA LEU A 111 -11.45 -17.80 -17.23
C LEU A 111 -11.24 -18.14 -18.72
N LYS A 112 -9.99 -18.12 -19.21
CA LYS A 112 -9.67 -18.54 -20.58
C LYS A 112 -10.06 -20.00 -20.83
N LYS A 113 -9.76 -20.90 -19.89
CA LYS A 113 -10.12 -22.33 -20.01
C LYS A 113 -11.63 -22.52 -20.04
N ILE A 114 -12.35 -21.83 -19.16
CA ILE A 114 -13.81 -21.84 -19.12
C ILE A 114 -14.41 -21.31 -20.44
N GLN A 115 -13.85 -20.23 -20.98
CA GLN A 115 -14.31 -19.65 -22.26
C GLN A 115 -14.13 -20.63 -23.42
N ILE A 116 -13.00 -21.35 -23.48
CA ILE A 116 -12.77 -22.38 -24.50
C ILE A 116 -13.76 -23.54 -24.34
N GLN A 117 -14.05 -23.97 -23.12
CA GLN A 117 -15.02 -25.03 -22.87
C GLN A 117 -16.44 -24.63 -23.28
N LEU A 118 -16.86 -23.41 -22.95
CA LEU A 118 -18.15 -22.85 -23.34
C LEU A 118 -18.31 -22.79 -24.86
N LYS A 119 -17.30 -22.28 -25.58
CA LYS A 119 -17.32 -22.26 -27.05
C LYS A 119 -17.49 -23.66 -27.65
N LYS A 120 -16.76 -24.66 -27.13
CA LYS A 120 -16.91 -26.05 -27.57
C LYS A 120 -18.28 -26.64 -27.27
N SER A 121 -18.90 -26.29 -26.14
CA SER A 121 -20.26 -26.74 -25.84
C SER A 121 -21.30 -26.03 -26.70
N GLU A 122 -21.10 -24.75 -27.02
CA GLU A 122 -21.96 -23.98 -27.92
C GLU A 122 -21.89 -24.53 -29.35
N GLU A 123 -20.69 -24.81 -29.87
CA GLU A 123 -20.49 -25.45 -31.18
C GLU A 123 -21.22 -26.80 -31.27
N LYS A 124 -21.01 -27.69 -30.28
CA LYS A 124 -21.72 -28.99 -30.24
C LYS A 124 -23.24 -28.83 -30.20
N PHE A 125 -23.73 -27.88 -29.41
CA PHE A 125 -25.16 -27.64 -29.30
C PHE A 125 -25.76 -27.12 -30.61
N ILE A 126 -25.03 -26.27 -31.35
CA ILE A 126 -25.42 -25.80 -32.68
C ILE A 126 -25.44 -26.97 -33.66
N ASP A 127 -24.44 -27.83 -33.64
CA ASP A 127 -24.38 -29.03 -34.50
C ASP A 127 -25.55 -29.99 -34.21
N GLU A 128 -25.84 -30.26 -32.93
CA GLU A 128 -26.98 -31.09 -32.51
C GLU A 128 -28.32 -30.49 -32.94
N LEU A 129 -28.49 -29.17 -32.81
CA LEU A 129 -29.68 -28.46 -33.29
C LEU A 129 -29.82 -28.54 -34.81
N ALA A 130 -28.72 -28.40 -35.56
CA ALA A 130 -28.73 -28.50 -37.01
C ALA A 130 -29.13 -29.92 -37.47
N VAL A 131 -28.57 -30.95 -36.82
CA VAL A 131 -28.93 -32.35 -37.06
C VAL A 131 -30.42 -32.59 -36.75
N SER A 132 -30.89 -32.14 -35.58
CA SER A 132 -32.30 -32.29 -35.17
C SER A 132 -33.26 -31.61 -36.16
N ARG A 133 -32.94 -30.40 -36.62
CA ARG A 133 -33.72 -29.69 -37.65
C ARG A 133 -33.73 -30.45 -38.98
N TYR A 134 -32.59 -30.93 -39.45
CA TYR A 134 -32.48 -31.69 -40.69
C TYR A 134 -33.34 -32.97 -40.64
N PHE A 135 -33.33 -33.69 -39.51
CA PHE A 135 -34.17 -34.88 -39.34
C PHE A 135 -35.66 -34.55 -39.24
N MET A 136 -36.03 -33.43 -38.61
CA MET A 136 -37.43 -32.97 -38.56
C MET A 136 -37.97 -32.56 -39.94
N GLU A 137 -37.16 -31.90 -40.78
CA GLU A 137 -37.56 -31.58 -42.16
C GLU A 137 -37.75 -32.85 -42.99
N LYS A 138 -36.87 -33.86 -42.86
CA LYS A 138 -36.99 -35.13 -43.57
C LYS A 138 -38.18 -36.03 -43.19
N ILE A 139 -38.79 -35.82 -42.03
CA ILE A 139 -39.97 -36.59 -41.57
C ILE A 139 -41.28 -35.94 -42.06
N ASN A 140 -41.25 -34.65 -42.41
CA ASN A 140 -42.40 -33.90 -42.89
C ASN A 140 -42.53 -33.83 -44.42
N ASP A 141 -41.56 -34.39 -45.16
CA ASP A 141 -41.60 -34.68 -46.61
C ASP A 141 -41.99 -36.15 -46.84
#